data_AF-A0A6M4P925-F1
#
_entry.id   AF-A0A6M4P925-F1
#
_cell.length_a   1.000
_cell.length_b   1.000
_cell.length_c   1.000
_cell.angle_alpha   90.00
_cell.angle_beta   90.00
_cell.angle_gamma   90.00
#
_symmetry.space_group_name_H-M   'P 1'
#
loop_
_entity.id
_entity.type
_entity.pdbx_description
1 polymer ?
#
loop_
_entity_poly.entity_id
_entity_poly.type
_entity_poly.pdbx_seq_one_letter_code
_entity_poly.pdbx_strand_id
1 'polypeptide(L)' 'MAIRRRERGTLIDPVTLGWVVQKEQREKFIAIAERADVSAAVLFEQVVDHLELTDQGIPPWMPSKNRDGELPIDSD' A
#
# COMPACT_ATOMS: atom_id res chain seq x y z
N MET A 1 -21.60 3.74 -13.80
CA MET A 1 -21.54 4.42 -12.48
C MET A 1 -20.33 5.33 -12.46
N ALA A 2 -20.40 6.48 -11.79
CA ALA A 2 -19.30 7.44 -11.79
C ALA A 2 -18.22 6.97 -10.81
N ILE A 3 -17.02 6.66 -11.32
CA ILE A 3 -15.84 6.33 -10.50
C ILE A 3 -15.65 7.47 -9.51
N ARG A 4 -15.61 7.16 -8.21
CA ARG A 4 -15.36 8.16 -7.15
C ARG A 4 -13.92 8.64 -7.29
N ARG A 5 -13.77 9.73 -8.02
CA ARG A 5 -12.51 10.46 -8.14
C ARG A 5 -12.37 11.37 -6.92
N ARG A 6 -11.18 11.42 -6.36
CA ARG A 6 -10.81 12.37 -5.30
C ARG A 6 -11.20 13.78 -5.72
N GLU A 7 -11.70 14.58 -4.77
CA GLU A 7 -12.03 15.97 -5.04
C GLU A 7 -10.78 16.76 -5.42
N ARG A 8 -10.88 17.54 -6.50
CA ARG A 8 -9.77 18.37 -7.01
C ARG A 8 -9.33 19.37 -5.93
N GLY A 9 -8.02 19.53 -5.75
CA GLY A 9 -7.44 20.50 -4.81
C GLY A 9 -7.23 19.99 -3.38
N THR A 10 -7.55 18.72 -3.09
CA THR A 10 -7.34 18.12 -1.75
C THR A 10 -5.94 17.50 -1.58
N LEU A 11 -5.09 17.53 -2.60
CA LEU A 11 -3.71 17.04 -2.52
C LEU A 11 -2.82 18.13 -1.93
N ILE A 12 -2.23 17.85 -0.76
CA ILE A 12 -1.35 18.78 -0.05
C ILE A 12 0.09 18.71 -0.60
N ASP A 13 0.52 17.57 -1.14
CA ASP A 13 1.83 17.38 -1.81
C ASP A 13 1.81 16.16 -2.77
N PRO A 14 1.40 16.31 -4.05
CA PRO A 14 1.27 15.19 -4.97
C PRO A 14 2.61 14.72 -5.55
N VAL A 15 2.90 13.43 -5.43
CA VAL A 15 4.09 12.79 -6.03
C VAL A 15 3.69 11.76 -7.08
N THR A 16 4.42 11.70 -8.20
CA THR A 16 4.21 10.69 -9.25
C THR A 16 5.00 9.42 -8.94
N LEU A 17 4.32 8.27 -8.89
CA LEU A 17 4.97 6.96 -8.74
C LEU A 17 5.52 6.48 -10.09
N GLY A 18 6.83 6.59 -10.29
CA GLY A 18 7.54 6.24 -11.53
C GLY A 18 8.00 4.77 -11.64
N TRP A 19 7.24 3.81 -11.12
CA TRP A 19 7.68 2.41 -11.04
C TRP A 19 7.41 1.60 -12.30
N VAL A 20 8.32 0.67 -12.61
CA VAL A 20 8.09 -0.39 -13.59
C VAL A 20 7.60 -1.63 -12.85
N VAL A 21 6.37 -2.05 -13.13
CA VAL A 21 5.74 -3.23 -12.53
C VAL A 21 5.32 -4.22 -13.61
N GLN A 22 5.12 -5.48 -13.22
CA GLN A 22 4.56 -6.47 -14.12
C GLN A 22 3.11 -6.10 -14.52
N LYS A 23 2.79 -6.31 -15.79
CA LYS A 23 1.52 -5.90 -16.40
C LYS A 23 0.31 -6.53 -15.71
N GLU A 24 0.36 -7.83 -15.41
CA GLU A 24 -0.76 -8.57 -14.82
C GLU A 24 -1.14 -8.02 -13.44
N GLN A 25 -0.14 -7.63 -12.63
CA GLN A 25 -0.33 -7.11 -11.29
C GLN A 25 -0.95 -5.71 -11.34
N ARG A 26 -0.51 -4.89 -12.32
CA ARG A 26 -1.15 -3.59 -12.59
C ARG A 26 -2.62 -3.77 -12.98
N GLU A 27 -2.93 -4.69 -13.88
CA GLU A 27 -4.31 -4.94 -14.33
C GLU A 27 -5.18 -5.48 -13.19
N LYS A 28 -4.67 -6.40 -12.37
CA LYS A 28 -5.35 -6.88 -11.16
C LYS A 28 -5.66 -5.73 -10.20
N PHE A 29 -4.69 -4.85 -9.96
CA PHE A 29 -4.87 -3.71 -9.06
C PHE A 29 -5.93 -2.72 -9.57
N ILE A 30 -5.92 -2.41 -10.87
CA ILE A 30 -6.93 -1.56 -11.50
C ILE A 30 -8.32 -2.20 -11.39
N ALA A 31 -8.44 -3.50 -11.65
CA ALA A 31 -9.72 -4.21 -11.52
C ALA A 31 -10.26 -4.22 -10.09
N ILE A 32 -9.39 -4.24 -9.07
CA ILE A 32 -9.80 -4.11 -7.66
C ILE A 32 -10.32 -2.68 -7.41
N ALA A 33 -9.62 -1.66 -7.89
CA ALA A 33 -10.03 -0.27 -7.73
C ALA A 33 -11.39 0.01 -8.39
N GLU A 34 -11.60 -0.53 -9.60
CA GLU A 34 -12.88 -0.45 -10.32
C GLU A 34 -14.03 -1.11 -9.53
N ARG A 35 -13.80 -2.29 -8.95
CA ARG A 35 -14.81 -2.98 -8.12
C ARG A 35 -15.10 -2.24 -6.82
N ALA A 36 -14.12 -1.49 -6.31
CA ALA A 36 -14.26 -0.65 -5.12
C ALA A 36 -14.78 0.77 -5.44
N ASP A 37 -15.13 1.05 -6.70
CA ASP A 37 -15.60 2.36 -7.18
C ASP A 37 -14.63 3.53 -6.88
N VAL A 38 -13.33 3.26 -6.72
CA VAL A 38 -12.29 4.26 -6.44
C VAL A 38 -11.25 4.31 -7.56
N SER A 39 -10.46 5.39 -7.62
CA SER A 39 -9.30 5.41 -8.52
C SER A 39 -8.18 4.52 -7.98
N ALA A 40 -7.32 4.02 -8.87
CA ALA A 40 -6.14 3.25 -8.47
C ALA A 40 -5.22 4.02 -7.49
N ALA A 41 -5.12 5.34 -7.64
CA ALA A 41 -4.36 6.17 -6.71
C ALA A 41 -4.99 6.19 -5.30
N VAL A 42 -6.33 6.30 -5.22
CA VAL A 42 -7.03 6.25 -3.92
C VAL A 42 -6.91 4.86 -3.30
N LEU A 43 -7.03 3.80 -4.10
CA LEU A 43 -6.81 2.44 -3.60
C LEU A 43 -5.38 2.29 -3.05
N PHE A 44 -4.38 2.86 -3.72
CA PHE A 44 -3.00 2.82 -3.24
C PHE A 44 -2.84 3.51 -1.88
N GLU A 45 -3.37 4.73 -1.73
CA GLU A 45 -3.37 5.45 -0.44
C GLU A 45 -4.06 4.62 0.65
N GLN A 46 -5.22 4.03 0.36
CA GLN A 46 -5.95 3.19 1.32
C GLN A 46 -5.21 1.90 1.69
N VAL A 47 -4.57 1.24 0.72
CA VAL A 47 -3.76 0.04 0.96
C VAL A 47 -2.60 0.36 1.89
N VAL A 48 -1.95 1.52 1.72
CA VAL A 48 -0.86 1.97 2.60
C VAL A 48 -1.39 2.26 4.01
N ASP A 49 -2.52 2.95 4.14
CA ASP A 49 -3.12 3.28 5.44
C ASP A 49 -3.58 2.04 6.23
N HIS A 50 -4.02 0.98 5.54
CA HIS A 50 -4.54 -0.25 6.17
C HIS A 50 -3.55 -1.41 6.14
N LEU A 51 -2.30 -1.16 5.75
CA LEU A 51 -1.28 -2.18 5.69
C LEU A 51 -0.91 -2.59 7.12
N GLU A 52 -1.22 -3.82 7.51
CA GLU A 52 -0.72 -4.37 8.77
C GLU A 52 0.80 -4.56 8.67
N LEU A 53 1.52 -3.94 9.61
CA LEU A 53 2.96 -4.01 9.69
C LEU A 53 3.38 -4.82 10.90
N THR A 54 4.47 -5.57 10.76
CA THR A 54 5.16 -6.22 11.87
C THR A 54 5.87 -5.18 12.75
N ASP A 55 6.45 -5.65 13.86
CA ASP A 55 7.38 -4.90 14.71
C ASP A 55 8.54 -4.24 13.94
N GLN A 56 8.93 -4.81 12.79
CA GLN A 56 9.97 -4.29 11.91
C GLN A 56 9.47 -3.25 10.89
N GLY A 57 8.18 -2.89 10.90
CA GLY A 57 7.58 -1.95 9.95
C GLY A 57 7.47 -2.51 8.53
N ILE A 58 7.41 -3.85 8.38
CA ILE A 58 7.23 -4.53 7.10
C ILE A 58 5.94 -5.34 7.11
N PRO A 59 5.29 -5.58 5.95
CA PRO A 59 4.14 -6.46 5.91
C PRO A 59 4.50 -7.89 6.31
N PRO A 60 3.59 -8.65 6.94
CA PRO A 60 3.87 -10.00 7.43
C PRO A 60 4.17 -11.02 6.33
N TRP A 61 3.81 -10.73 5.08
CA TRP A 61 4.12 -11.56 3.92
C TRP A 61 5.46 -11.24 3.25
N MET A 62 6.16 -10.18 3.68
CA MET A 62 7.54 -9.95 3.24
C MET A 62 8.52 -10.76 4.10
N PRO A 63 9.64 -11.22 3.52
CA PRO A 63 10.68 -11.90 4.29
C PRO A 63 11.15 -10.98 5.42
N SER A 64 11.13 -11.49 6.66
CA SER A 64 11.63 -10.75 7.82
C SER A 64 13.08 -10.35 7.61
N LYS A 65 13.44 -9.16 8.07
CA LYS A 65 14.83 -8.75 8.06
C LYS A 65 15.58 -9.55 9.14
N ASN A 66 16.81 -9.91 8.82
CA ASN A 66 17.66 -10.66 9.73
C ASN A 66 17.79 -9.90 11.06
N ARG A 67 17.44 -10.55 12.18
CA ARG A 67 17.42 -9.98 13.54
C ARG A 67 18.76 -10.16 14.27
N ASP A 68 19.84 -10.39 13.55
CA ASP A 68 21.18 -10.52 14.12
C ASP A 68 21.55 -9.24 14.89
N GLY A 69 21.40 -9.28 16.21
CA GLY A 69 21.67 -8.17 17.13
C GLY A 69 20.48 -7.73 18.01
N GLU A 70 19.26 -8.25 17.78
CA GLU A 70 18.13 -7.99 18.68
C GLU A 70 18.24 -8.90 19.91
N LEU A 71 18.57 -8.33 21.07
CA LEU A 71 18.47 -9.05 22.35
C LEU A 71 16.99 -9.42 22.58
N PRO A 72 16.68 -10.65 23.02
CA PRO A 72 15.33 -11.00 23.40
C PRO A 72 14.84 -10.02 24.48
N ILE A 73 13.74 -9.33 24.21
CA ILE A 73 12.97 -8.69 25.27
C ILE A 73 12.28 -9.82 26.03
N ASP A 74 12.93 -10.27 27.11
CA ASP A 74 12.31 -11.14 28.11
C ASP A 74 11.00 -10.46 28.55
N SER A 75 9.88 -11.07 28.18
CA SER A 75 8.58 -10.70 28.70
C SER A 75 8.35 -11.57 29.93
N ASP A 76 8.54 -10.98 31.11
CA ASP A 76 8.07 -11.52 32.40
C ASP A 76 6.53 -11.70 32.39
#